data_AF-A0A1G2F434-F1
#
_entry.id   AF-A0A1G2F434-F1
#
_cell.length_a   1.000
_cell.length_b   1.000
_cell.length_c   1.000
_cell.angle_alpha   90.00
_cell.angle_beta   90.00
_cell.angle_gamma   90.00
#
_symmetry.space_group_name_H-M   'P 1'
#
loop_
_entity.id
_entity.type
_entity.pdbx_description
1 polymer ?
#
loop_
_entity_poly.entity_id
_entity_poly.type
_entity_poly.pdbx_seq_one_letter_code
_entity_poly.pdbx_strand_id
1 'polypeptide(L)'
;MPSTKGLEVFVRKNQLIDEEWFGLIEARRELIKPHLDSFTLPELGTLECMRSETSFTHMLRLDIATTIGDERFSLKTQGIFRIQPWSAVERIPNSGHRPPPGGVNCPDGTMRVWGLTRSGLWVLVTIGFVGENGYKDRGYERARTVEIVETDLPAIATKTKEKPQRMWKELGKVIKGFAEHRKSLYNQALNLAQMVEVEELAFSLIPKEA
;
A
#
# COMPACT_ATOMS: atom_id res chain seq x y z
N MET A 1 -29.96 -10.17 -1.72
CA MET A 1 -28.65 -9.56 -1.41
C MET A 1 -27.68 -10.68 -1.10
N PRO A 2 -26.44 -10.70 -1.61
CA PRO A 2 -25.48 -11.70 -1.17
C PRO A 2 -25.18 -11.45 0.31
N SER A 3 -25.66 -12.31 1.20
CA SER A 3 -25.24 -12.31 2.60
C SER A 3 -23.77 -12.71 2.62
N THR A 4 -22.92 -11.85 3.15
CA THR A 4 -21.55 -12.23 3.51
C THR A 4 -21.52 -12.38 5.02
N LYS A 5 -20.77 -13.37 5.54
CA LYS A 5 -20.54 -13.54 6.99
C LYS A 5 -20.11 -12.22 7.67
N GLY A 6 -19.46 -11.31 6.93
CA GLY A 6 -19.11 -9.99 7.42
C GLY A 6 -20.28 -9.05 7.68
N LEU A 7 -21.35 -9.09 6.87
CA LEU A 7 -22.56 -8.28 7.09
C LEU A 7 -23.24 -8.66 8.41
N GLU A 8 -23.32 -9.96 8.71
CA GLU A 8 -23.92 -10.47 9.96
C GLU A 8 -23.20 -9.95 11.21
N VAL A 9 -21.87 -9.81 11.15
CA VAL A 9 -21.04 -9.27 12.24
C VAL A 9 -21.29 -7.77 12.49
N PHE A 10 -21.71 -7.00 11.48
CA PHE A 10 -21.97 -5.57 11.63
C PHE A 10 -23.37 -5.24 12.15
N VAL A 11 -24.33 -6.18 12.14
CA VAL A 11 -25.70 -5.97 12.64
C VAL A 11 -25.78 -6.26 14.14
N ARG A 12 -25.01 -5.53 14.94
CA ARG A 12 -24.97 -5.72 16.41
C ARG A 12 -24.76 -4.41 17.16
N LYS A 13 -25.07 -4.42 18.46
CA LYS A 13 -24.92 -3.26 19.36
C LYS A 13 -23.53 -3.12 19.97
N ASN A 14 -22.77 -4.20 20.08
CA ASN A 14 -21.47 -4.21 20.77
C ASN A 14 -20.30 -3.88 19.85
N GLN A 15 -19.29 -3.20 20.38
CA GLN A 15 -18.05 -2.93 19.67
C GLN A 15 -17.33 -4.23 19.29
N LEU A 16 -16.69 -4.25 18.13
CA LEU A 16 -15.88 -5.36 17.63
C LEU A 16 -14.55 -5.45 18.38
N ILE A 17 -14.24 -6.65 18.88
CA ILE A 17 -12.91 -6.99 19.42
C ILE A 17 -11.94 -7.26 18.27
N ASP A 18 -10.64 -7.27 18.57
CA ASP A 18 -9.60 -7.36 17.54
C ASP A 18 -9.66 -8.67 16.75
N GLU A 19 -9.98 -9.80 17.41
CA GLU A 19 -10.16 -11.11 16.76
C GLU A 19 -11.25 -11.10 15.69
N GLU A 20 -12.35 -10.40 15.96
CA GLU A 20 -13.47 -10.29 15.02
C GLU A 20 -13.10 -9.38 13.85
N TRP A 21 -12.32 -8.33 14.10
CA TRP A 21 -11.76 -7.52 13.03
C TRP A 21 -10.80 -8.32 12.14
N PHE A 22 -9.96 -9.19 12.71
CA PHE A 22 -9.10 -10.06 11.92
C PHE A 22 -9.92 -10.99 11.03
N GLY A 23 -10.99 -11.61 11.56
CA GLY A 23 -11.91 -12.42 10.76
C GLY A 23 -12.55 -11.63 9.61
N LEU A 24 -12.94 -10.37 9.84
CA LEU A 24 -13.48 -9.48 8.81
C LEU A 24 -12.45 -9.08 7.74
N ILE A 25 -11.19 -8.89 8.13
CA ILE A 25 -10.10 -8.60 7.21
C ILE A 25 -9.81 -9.82 6.33
N GLU A 26 -9.75 -11.01 6.92
CA GLU A 26 -9.55 -12.27 6.19
C GLU A 26 -10.71 -12.54 5.21
N ALA A 27 -11.95 -12.38 5.65
CA ALA A 27 -13.11 -12.52 4.76
C ALA A 27 -13.03 -11.53 3.57
N ARG A 28 -12.54 -10.31 3.81
CA ARG A 28 -12.29 -9.34 2.74
C ARG A 28 -11.13 -9.76 1.85
N ARG A 29 -10.03 -10.29 2.40
CA ARG A 29 -8.90 -10.83 1.64
C ARG A 29 -9.37 -11.91 0.66
N GLU A 30 -10.14 -12.88 1.13
CA GLU A 30 -10.68 -13.96 0.29
C GLU A 30 -11.60 -13.43 -0.81
N LEU A 31 -12.43 -12.42 -0.49
CA LEU A 31 -13.29 -11.78 -1.49
C LEU A 31 -12.50 -11.10 -2.61
N ILE A 32 -11.39 -10.43 -2.28
CA ILE A 32 -10.62 -9.66 -3.28
C ILE A 32 -9.55 -10.48 -3.98
N LYS A 33 -9.11 -11.59 -3.39
CA LYS A 33 -8.01 -12.42 -3.90
C LYS A 33 -8.17 -12.78 -5.40
N PRO A 34 -9.33 -13.22 -5.91
CA PRO A 34 -9.51 -13.53 -7.33
C PRO A 34 -9.33 -12.32 -8.26
N HIS A 35 -9.42 -11.11 -7.72
CA HIS A 35 -9.34 -9.87 -8.47
C HIS A 35 -7.98 -9.19 -8.35
N LEU A 36 -7.10 -9.59 -7.42
CA LEU A 36 -5.82 -8.92 -7.20
C LEU A 36 -4.94 -8.87 -8.45
N ASP A 37 -5.01 -9.87 -9.33
CA ASP A 37 -4.27 -9.86 -10.60
C ASP A 37 -4.75 -8.77 -11.56
N SER A 38 -6.02 -8.39 -11.46
CA SER A 38 -6.64 -7.35 -12.26
C SER A 38 -6.36 -5.94 -11.71
N PHE A 39 -5.80 -5.83 -10.51
CA PHE A 39 -5.46 -4.55 -9.89
C PHE A 39 -4.16 -4.01 -10.46
N THR A 40 -4.12 -2.70 -10.70
CA THR A 40 -2.87 -1.96 -10.86
C THR A 40 -2.30 -1.74 -9.47
N LEU A 41 -1.38 -2.62 -9.04
CA LEU A 41 -0.77 -2.59 -7.70
C LEU A 41 0.64 -2.00 -7.78
N PRO A 42 1.02 -1.12 -6.83
CA PRO A 42 2.39 -0.63 -6.74
C PRO A 42 3.35 -1.76 -6.35
N GLU A 43 4.59 -1.65 -6.81
CA GLU A 43 5.70 -2.46 -6.28
C GLU A 43 6.12 -1.92 -4.92
N LEU A 44 6.50 -2.81 -4.00
CA LEU A 44 7.04 -2.43 -2.70
C LEU A 44 8.20 -1.43 -2.82
N GLY A 45 9.03 -1.57 -3.85
CA GLY A 45 10.17 -0.71 -4.11
C GLY A 45 9.82 0.68 -4.62
N THR A 46 8.62 0.83 -5.17
CA THR A 46 8.03 2.12 -5.58
C THR A 46 7.19 2.75 -4.48
N LEU A 47 6.85 1.99 -3.44
CA LEU A 47 6.17 2.55 -2.29
C LEU A 47 7.11 3.46 -1.58
N GLU A 48 6.68 4.69 -1.51
CA GLU A 48 7.51 5.81 -1.25
C GLU A 48 7.47 6.07 0.28
N CYS A 49 8.59 5.94 1.00
CA CYS A 49 8.67 6.20 2.43
C CYS A 49 10.00 6.80 2.96
N MET A 50 10.16 8.14 2.96
CA MET A 50 11.06 8.94 3.81
C MET A 50 10.66 10.42 3.81
N ARG A 51 10.82 11.09 4.95
CA ARG A 51 10.48 12.50 5.20
C ARG A 51 11.12 13.44 4.14
N SER A 52 10.30 14.19 3.40
CA SER A 52 10.75 15.19 2.41
C SER A 52 10.69 16.63 2.95
N GLU A 53 11.54 17.49 2.41
CA GLU A 53 11.85 18.87 2.86
C GLU A 53 10.67 19.85 2.86
N THR A 54 9.56 19.48 2.20
CA THR A 54 8.39 20.34 1.96
C THR A 54 7.09 19.79 2.56
N SER A 55 7.06 18.53 2.98
CA SER A 55 5.83 17.88 3.43
C SER A 55 6.15 16.73 4.38
N PHE A 56 5.35 16.53 5.42
CA PHE A 56 5.40 15.32 6.28
C PHE A 56 4.92 14.05 5.53
N THR A 57 5.08 14.01 4.21
CA THR A 57 4.75 12.87 3.35
C THR A 57 6.02 12.13 3.02
N HIS A 58 5.94 10.82 3.13
CA HIS A 58 7.10 9.96 3.01
C HIS A 58 7.26 9.54 1.54
N MET A 59 8.47 9.67 0.96
CA MET A 59 8.85 9.15 -0.36
C MET A 59 10.17 8.33 -0.35
N LEU A 60 10.18 7.11 -0.90
CA LEU A 60 11.29 6.12 -0.88
C LEU A 60 12.02 6.28 -2.20
N ARG A 61 13.28 6.64 -2.07
CA ARG A 61 14.26 6.42 -3.11
C ARG A 61 15.17 5.31 -2.62
N LEU A 62 15.05 4.16 -3.26
CA LEU A 62 15.75 2.95 -2.84
C LEU A 62 17.17 2.89 -3.39
N ASP A 63 18.09 3.51 -2.67
CA ASP A 63 19.50 3.12 -2.68
C ASP A 63 19.74 2.09 -1.54
N ILE A 64 19.01 0.96 -1.58
CA ILE A 64 19.17 -0.12 -0.60
C ILE A 64 20.46 -0.86 -0.86
N ALA A 65 21.30 -0.95 0.17
CA ALA A 65 22.50 -1.78 0.15
C ALA A 65 22.19 -3.27 0.34
N THR A 66 21.08 -3.62 1.00
CA THR A 66 20.75 -5.02 1.32
C THR A 66 19.24 -5.28 1.46
N THR A 67 18.73 -6.25 0.70
CA THR A 67 17.41 -6.86 0.92
C THR A 67 17.60 -8.26 1.48
N ILE A 68 16.90 -8.59 2.56
CA ILE A 68 16.94 -9.89 3.24
C ILE A 68 15.52 -10.38 3.55
N GLY A 69 15.38 -11.65 3.92
CA GLY A 69 14.10 -12.25 4.31
C GLY A 69 13.66 -13.35 3.35
N ASP A 70 12.36 -13.55 3.25
CA ASP A 70 11.77 -14.63 2.45
C ASP A 70 12.02 -14.40 0.95
N GLU A 71 12.74 -15.33 0.34
CA GLU A 71 13.23 -15.24 -1.05
C GLU A 71 12.09 -15.17 -2.08
N ARG A 72 10.87 -15.55 -1.71
CA ARG A 72 9.68 -15.42 -2.57
C ARG A 72 9.32 -13.95 -2.82
N PHE A 73 9.77 -13.03 -1.97
CA PHE A 73 9.46 -11.62 -2.07
C PHE A 73 10.72 -10.80 -2.37
N SER A 74 10.56 -9.79 -3.21
CA SER A 74 11.60 -8.80 -3.47
C SER A 74 11.00 -7.40 -3.41
N LEU A 75 11.82 -6.37 -3.67
CA LEU A 75 11.32 -5.01 -3.84
C LEU A 75 10.37 -4.87 -5.05
N LYS A 76 10.39 -5.83 -5.99
CA LYS A 76 9.44 -5.88 -7.12
C LYS A 76 8.11 -6.53 -6.76
N THR A 77 7.95 -7.01 -5.52
CA THR A 77 6.68 -7.60 -5.07
C THR A 77 5.59 -6.54 -5.13
N GLN A 78 4.53 -6.82 -5.88
CA GLN A 78 3.37 -5.96 -6.00
C GLN A 78 2.31 -6.31 -4.97
N GLY A 79 1.58 -5.29 -4.50
CA GLY A 79 0.62 -5.47 -3.42
C GLY A 79 -0.02 -4.17 -2.96
N ILE A 80 -0.90 -4.31 -1.97
CA ILE A 80 -1.46 -3.20 -1.21
C ILE A 80 -0.60 -3.06 0.05
N PHE A 81 0.14 -1.96 0.16
CA PHE A 81 1.06 -1.77 1.28
C PHE A 81 0.77 -0.48 2.01
N ARG A 82 0.91 -0.50 3.35
CA ARG A 82 0.66 0.65 4.20
C ARG A 82 1.66 0.73 5.33
N ILE A 83 2.20 1.94 5.48
CA ILE A 83 3.14 2.27 6.54
C ILE A 83 2.38 2.31 7.87
N GLN A 84 3.04 1.84 8.93
CA GLN A 84 2.55 1.93 10.29
C GLN A 84 2.28 3.39 10.73
N PRO A 85 1.54 3.62 11.83
CA PRO A 85 1.41 4.95 12.41
C PRO A 85 2.77 5.59 12.74
N TRP A 86 2.86 6.90 12.58
CA TRP A 86 4.09 7.64 12.88
C TRP A 86 4.58 7.43 14.31
N SER A 87 3.65 7.41 15.27
CA SER A 87 3.92 7.17 16.68
C SER A 87 4.51 5.78 16.97
N ALA A 88 4.46 4.86 16.01
CA ALA A 88 4.98 3.49 16.15
C ALA A 88 6.37 3.32 15.53
N VAL A 89 6.93 4.35 14.88
CA VAL A 89 8.30 4.32 14.35
C VAL A 89 9.29 4.23 15.50
N GLU A 90 10.13 3.20 15.46
CA GLU A 90 11.14 2.96 16.47
C GLU A 90 12.38 3.78 16.12
N ARG A 91 12.73 4.73 16.97
CA ARG A 91 13.89 5.61 16.78
C ARG A 91 14.95 5.26 17.79
N ILE A 92 16.20 5.15 17.33
CA ILE A 92 17.34 4.91 18.20
C ILE A 92 17.74 6.24 18.81
N PRO A 93 17.61 6.43 20.14
CA PRO A 93 18.02 7.69 20.77
C PRO A 93 19.50 7.94 20.50
N ASN A 94 19.88 9.22 20.39
CA ASN A 94 21.29 9.58 20.25
C ASN A 94 21.97 8.93 19.02
N SER A 95 21.25 8.78 17.90
CA SER A 95 21.78 8.26 16.64
C SER A 95 21.54 9.24 15.49
N GLY A 96 22.02 8.91 14.29
CA GLY A 96 21.83 9.72 13.09
C GLY A 96 22.35 11.15 13.19
N HIS A 97 21.72 12.04 12.42
CA HIS A 97 22.08 13.44 12.31
C HIS A 97 21.57 14.26 13.49
N ARG A 98 22.50 14.96 14.14
CA ARG A 98 22.25 15.89 15.24
C ARG A 98 22.71 17.29 14.85
N PRO A 99 21.79 18.16 14.44
CA PRO A 99 22.16 19.50 14.01
C PRO A 99 22.47 20.42 15.19
N PRO A 100 23.17 21.55 14.92
CA PRO A 100 23.29 22.66 15.86
C PRO A 100 21.92 23.27 16.22
N PRO A 101 21.87 24.17 17.22
CA PRO A 101 20.63 24.85 17.61
C PRO A 101 19.91 25.49 16.41
N GLY A 102 18.62 25.16 16.25
CA GLY A 102 17.79 25.61 15.12
C GLY A 102 17.55 24.56 14.04
N GLY A 103 18.28 23.44 14.04
CA GLY A 103 18.00 22.30 13.17
C GLY A 103 17.06 21.26 13.79
N VAL A 104 16.72 20.24 12.99
CA VAL A 104 15.84 19.13 13.38
C VAL A 104 16.65 17.84 13.56
N ASN A 105 16.63 17.29 14.76
CA ASN A 105 17.19 15.96 15.02
C ASN A 105 16.57 14.90 14.09
N CYS A 106 17.43 14.09 13.48
CA CYS A 106 17.04 13.00 12.61
C CYS A 106 17.75 11.72 13.06
N PRO A 107 17.15 10.96 13.98
CA PRO A 107 17.75 9.73 14.47
C PRO A 107 17.58 8.60 13.46
N ASP A 108 18.49 7.63 13.52
CA ASP A 108 18.33 6.32 12.90
C ASP A 108 17.13 5.59 13.49
N GLY A 109 16.64 4.57 12.80
CA GLY A 109 15.51 3.81 13.30
C GLY A 109 15.02 2.70 12.40
N THR A 110 13.86 2.19 12.80
CA THR A 110 13.16 1.11 12.12
C THR A 110 11.72 1.51 11.91
N MET A 111 11.26 1.29 10.69
CA MET A 111 9.89 1.52 10.27
C MET A 111 9.31 0.23 9.72
N ARG A 112 8.02 0.01 9.95
CA ARG A 112 7.34 -1.17 9.44
C ARG A 112 6.21 -0.80 8.49
N VAL A 113 6.02 -1.66 7.50
CA VAL A 113 4.96 -1.58 6.50
C VAL A 113 4.26 -2.93 6.51
N TRP A 114 2.93 -2.93 6.57
CA TRP A 114 2.17 -4.15 6.34
C TRP A 114 1.70 -4.18 4.89
N GLY A 115 1.64 -5.38 4.32
CA GLY A 115 1.31 -5.59 2.92
C GLY A 115 0.38 -6.77 2.69
N LEU A 116 -0.54 -6.62 1.73
CA LEU A 116 -1.20 -7.73 1.07
C LEU A 116 -0.65 -7.85 -0.34
N THR A 117 0.12 -8.90 -0.60
CA THR A 117 0.74 -9.13 -1.91
C THR A 117 -0.30 -9.47 -2.98
N ARG A 118 0.08 -9.36 -4.25
CA ARG A 118 -0.76 -9.76 -5.41
C ARG A 118 -1.26 -11.21 -5.31
N SER A 119 -0.45 -12.12 -4.77
CA SER A 119 -0.84 -13.52 -4.54
C SER A 119 -1.81 -13.72 -3.34
N GLY A 120 -2.14 -12.64 -2.63
CA GLY A 120 -3.03 -12.67 -1.47
C GLY A 120 -2.34 -13.08 -0.18
N LEU A 121 -1.01 -13.02 -0.11
CA LEU A 121 -0.25 -13.31 1.11
C LEU A 121 0.00 -12.04 1.93
N TRP A 122 -0.14 -12.16 3.24
CA TRP A 122 0.18 -11.10 4.20
C TRP A 122 1.69 -11.04 4.44
N VAL A 123 2.27 -9.85 4.33
CA VAL A 123 3.68 -9.62 4.57
C VAL A 123 3.88 -8.48 5.55
N LEU A 124 4.91 -8.62 6.38
CA LEU A 124 5.47 -7.54 7.16
C LEU A 124 6.82 -7.17 6.55
N VAL A 125 6.97 -5.89 6.24
CA VAL A 125 8.21 -5.32 5.75
C VAL A 125 8.81 -4.47 6.86
N THR A 126 10.06 -4.76 7.21
CA THR A 126 10.83 -4.00 8.19
C THR A 126 11.92 -3.24 7.46
N ILE A 127 11.87 -1.91 7.55
CA ILE A 127 12.79 -0.99 6.89
C ILE A 127 13.68 -0.38 7.97
N GLY A 128 14.95 -0.74 7.97
CA GLY A 128 15.98 -0.05 8.75
C GLY A 128 16.43 1.19 7.99
N PHE A 129 16.45 2.34 8.65
CA PHE A 129 16.86 3.61 8.05
C PHE A 129 17.91 4.32 8.90
N VAL A 130 18.74 5.13 8.24
CA VAL A 130 19.68 6.06 8.88
C VAL A 130 19.15 7.49 8.77
N GLY A 131 19.35 8.28 9.81
CA GLY A 131 19.06 9.70 9.81
C GLY A 131 20.30 10.50 9.42
N GLU A 132 20.20 11.28 8.35
CA GLU A 132 21.27 12.04 7.73
C GLU A 132 20.95 13.54 7.73
N ASN A 133 21.94 14.35 7.36
CA ASN A 133 21.70 15.78 7.19
C ASN A 133 20.82 16.00 5.95
N GLY A 134 19.75 16.76 6.11
CA GLY A 134 18.88 17.20 5.02
C GLY A 134 19.17 18.66 4.65
N TYR A 135 18.49 19.20 3.62
CA TYR A 135 18.64 20.61 3.30
C TYR A 135 18.33 21.52 4.51
N LYS A 136 19.23 22.47 4.79
CA LYS A 136 19.14 23.40 5.93
C LYS A 136 18.92 22.70 7.28
N ASP A 137 19.62 21.59 7.52
CA ASP A 137 19.60 20.87 8.80
C ASP A 137 18.19 20.37 9.20
N ARG A 138 17.32 20.11 8.22
CA ARG A 138 15.95 19.61 8.44
C ARG A 138 15.87 18.10 8.66
N GLY A 139 17.01 17.41 8.53
CA GLY A 139 17.11 15.96 8.63
C GLY A 139 16.55 15.24 7.41
N TYR A 140 17.17 14.13 7.04
CA TYR A 140 16.73 13.25 5.96
C TYR A 140 16.83 11.80 6.43
N GLU A 141 15.78 11.01 6.26
CA GLU A 141 15.86 9.58 6.54
C GLU A 141 16.25 8.87 5.25
N ARG A 142 17.15 7.89 5.32
CA ARG A 142 17.56 7.06 4.18
C ARG A 142 17.45 5.59 4.52
N ALA A 143 16.71 4.83 3.72
CA ALA A 143 16.57 3.39 3.87
C ALA A 143 17.94 2.71 3.67
N ARG A 144 18.27 1.76 4.56
CA ARG A 144 19.53 1.02 4.55
C ARG A 144 19.31 -0.46 4.30
N THR A 145 18.36 -1.04 5.02
CA THR A 145 18.03 -2.47 4.95
C THR A 145 16.54 -2.66 4.81
N VAL A 146 16.13 -3.65 4.03
CA VAL A 146 14.73 -4.07 3.94
C VAL A 146 14.65 -5.56 4.18
N GLU A 147 13.85 -5.93 5.19
CA GLU A 147 13.49 -7.30 5.49
C GLU A 147 12.02 -7.54 5.14
N ILE A 148 11.72 -8.59 4.36
CA ILE A 148 10.36 -8.95 3.97
C ILE A 148 10.03 -10.35 4.47
N VAL A 149 8.95 -10.49 5.24
CA VAL A 149 8.56 -11.77 5.85
C VAL A 149 7.06 -12.00 5.69
N GLU A 150 6.66 -13.20 5.26
CA GLU A 150 5.26 -13.64 5.32
C GLU A 150 4.84 -13.83 6.78
N THR A 151 3.69 -13.29 7.16
CA THR A 151 3.21 -13.37 8.55
C THR A 151 1.70 -13.22 8.63
N ASP A 152 1.12 -13.37 9.82
CA ASP A 152 -0.31 -13.27 10.05
C ASP A 152 -0.75 -11.85 10.49
N LEU A 153 -2.07 -11.60 10.44
CA LEU A 153 -2.66 -10.33 10.84
C LEU A 153 -2.40 -9.95 12.31
N PRO A 154 -2.51 -10.87 13.30
CA PRO A 154 -2.15 -10.56 14.68
C PRO A 154 -0.72 -10.07 14.86
N ALA A 155 0.25 -10.73 14.22
CA ALA A 155 1.66 -10.34 14.27
C ALA A 155 1.88 -8.98 13.60
N ILE A 156 1.24 -8.74 12.45
CA ILE A 156 1.24 -7.43 11.78
C ILE A 156 0.71 -6.34 12.71
N ALA A 157 -0.49 -6.50 13.26
CA ALA A 157 -1.12 -5.50 14.12
C ALA A 157 -0.25 -5.20 15.36
N THR A 158 0.32 -6.25 15.97
CA THR A 158 1.17 -6.13 17.15
C THR A 158 2.49 -5.39 16.86
N LYS A 159 3.16 -5.73 15.75
CA LYS A 159 4.46 -5.14 15.38
C LYS A 159 4.31 -3.74 14.80
N THR A 160 3.28 -3.49 14.00
CA THR A 160 3.02 -2.15 13.42
C THR A 160 2.27 -1.21 14.36
N LYS A 161 1.70 -1.72 15.47
CA LYS A 161 0.76 -0.98 16.34
C LYS A 161 -0.45 -0.44 15.57
N GLU A 162 -0.77 -1.02 14.42
CA GLU A 162 -1.92 -0.64 13.61
C GLU A 162 -3.18 -1.26 14.19
N LYS A 163 -4.24 -0.46 14.32
CA LYS A 163 -5.55 -0.95 14.77
C LYS A 163 -6.19 -1.80 13.67
N PRO A 164 -6.72 -3.01 13.94
CA PRO A 164 -7.34 -3.87 12.93
C PRO A 164 -8.47 -3.17 12.16
N GLN A 165 -9.31 -2.39 12.85
CA GLN A 165 -10.33 -1.55 12.22
C GLN A 165 -9.76 -0.62 11.14
N ARG A 166 -8.56 -0.06 11.36
CA ARG A 166 -7.92 0.83 10.40
C ARG A 166 -7.41 0.05 9.20
N MET A 167 -6.77 -1.10 9.40
CA MET A 167 -6.39 -2.00 8.30
C MET A 167 -7.59 -2.35 7.43
N TRP A 168 -8.71 -2.75 8.06
CA TRP A 168 -9.97 -3.02 7.36
C TRP A 168 -10.43 -1.80 6.54
N LYS A 169 -10.48 -0.61 7.14
CA LYS A 169 -10.88 0.64 6.44
C LYS A 169 -9.97 0.95 5.25
N GLU A 170 -8.66 0.80 5.39
CA GLU A 170 -7.70 1.11 4.33
C GLU A 170 -7.82 0.13 3.16
N LEU A 171 -7.99 -1.17 3.40
CA LEU A 171 -8.32 -2.13 2.34
C LEU A 171 -9.61 -1.72 1.63
N GLY A 172 -10.63 -1.31 2.38
CA GLY A 172 -11.90 -0.84 1.82
C GLY A 172 -11.75 0.36 0.90
N LYS A 173 -10.88 1.32 1.24
CA LYS A 173 -10.59 2.48 0.38
C LYS A 173 -9.92 2.06 -0.93
N VAL A 174 -8.92 1.17 -0.86
CA VAL A 174 -8.19 0.69 -2.04
C VAL A 174 -9.14 -0.04 -3.00
N ILE A 175 -10.00 -0.92 -2.48
CA ILE A 175 -10.96 -1.67 -3.29
C ILE A 175 -11.96 -0.73 -3.99
N LYS A 176 -12.48 0.27 -3.26
CA LYS A 176 -13.41 1.25 -3.83
C LYS A 176 -12.76 2.09 -4.92
N GLY A 177 -11.55 2.61 -4.67
CA GLY A 177 -10.79 3.37 -5.66
C GLY A 177 -10.51 2.54 -6.91
N PHE A 178 -10.16 1.27 -6.75
CA PHE A 178 -10.00 0.35 -7.88
C PHE A 178 -11.29 0.17 -8.68
N ALA A 179 -12.43 -0.07 -8.01
CA ALA A 179 -13.71 -0.25 -8.68
C ALA A 179 -14.15 1.01 -9.45
N GLU A 180 -13.96 2.19 -8.85
CA GLU A 180 -14.24 3.48 -9.50
C GLU A 180 -13.36 3.69 -10.73
N HIS A 181 -12.06 3.39 -10.62
CA HIS A 181 -11.13 3.50 -11.74
C HIS A 181 -11.49 2.53 -12.88
N ARG A 182 -11.79 1.26 -12.56
CA ARG A 182 -12.25 0.26 -13.55
C ARG A 182 -13.52 0.70 -14.27
N LYS A 183 -14.49 1.28 -13.55
CA LYS A 183 -15.71 1.83 -14.13
C LYS A 183 -15.40 2.96 -15.12
N SER A 184 -14.46 3.84 -14.76
CA SER A 184 -14.03 4.93 -15.66
C SER A 184 -13.40 4.39 -16.94
N LEU A 185 -12.48 3.42 -16.83
CA LEU A 185 -11.83 2.78 -17.98
C LEU A 185 -12.83 2.07 -18.90
N TYR A 186 -13.81 1.36 -18.32
CA TYR A 186 -14.87 0.72 -19.09
C TYR A 186 -15.68 1.72 -19.92
N ASN A 187 -16.07 2.85 -19.32
CA ASN A 187 -16.79 3.90 -20.05
C ASN A 187 -15.96 4.51 -21.18
N GLN A 188 -14.65 4.71 -20.95
CA GLN A 188 -13.74 5.20 -22.00
C GLN A 188 -13.64 4.20 -23.17
N ALA A 189 -13.52 2.91 -22.87
CA ALA A 189 -13.48 1.85 -23.89
C ALA A 189 -14.78 1.77 -24.69
N LEU A 190 -15.94 1.92 -24.03
CA LEU A 190 -17.24 1.92 -24.69
C LEU A 190 -17.38 3.10 -25.67
N ASN A 191 -16.96 4.30 -25.25
CA ASN A 191 -16.99 5.47 -26.12
C ASN A 191 -16.09 5.28 -27.36
N LEU A 192 -14.90 4.70 -27.18
CA LEU A 192 -14.00 4.40 -28.29
C LEU A 192 -14.62 3.39 -29.26
N ALA A 193 -15.23 2.31 -28.74
CA ALA A 193 -15.89 1.31 -29.57
C ALA A 193 -17.01 1.92 -30.43
N GLN A 194 -17.82 2.81 -29.84
CA GLN A 194 -18.87 3.53 -30.57
C GLN A 194 -18.32 4.43 -31.69
N MET A 195 -17.18 5.10 -31.45
CA MET A 195 -16.54 5.91 -32.49
C MET A 195 -16.07 5.04 -33.66
N VAL A 196 -15.46 3.89 -33.37
CA VAL A 196 -15.04 2.92 -34.40
C VAL A 196 -16.24 2.40 -35.20
N GLU A 197 -17.35 2.04 -34.54
CA GLU A 197 -18.58 1.61 -35.23
C GLU A 197 -19.11 2.69 -36.21
N VAL A 198 -19.06 3.96 -35.81
CA VAL A 198 -19.45 5.09 -36.67
C VAL A 198 -18.49 5.24 -37.84
N GLU A 199 -17.18 5.11 -37.63
CA GLU A 199 -16.17 5.16 -38.69
C GLU A 199 -16.34 4.00 -39.68
N GLU A 200 -16.55 2.77 -39.20
CA GLU A 200 -16.80 1.60 -40.04
C GLU A 200 -18.07 1.75 -40.87
N LEU A 201 -19.15 2.28 -40.26
CA LEU A 201 -20.38 2.58 -40.98
C LEU A 201 -20.15 3.65 -42.05
N ALA A 202 -19.45 4.74 -41.73
CA ALA A 202 -19.13 5.79 -42.70
C ALA A 202 -18.28 5.26 -43.87
N PHE A 203 -17.29 4.42 -43.58
CA PHE A 203 -16.49 3.75 -44.61
C PHE A 203 -17.34 2.84 -45.51
N SER A 204 -18.31 2.12 -44.95
CA SER A 204 -19.20 1.23 -45.73
C SER A 204 -20.06 1.97 -46.77
N LEU A 205 -20.26 3.28 -46.59
CA LEU A 205 -21.02 4.14 -47.50
C LEU A 205 -20.16 4.68 -48.66
N ILE A 206 -18.84 4.51 -48.62
CA ILE A 206 -17.95 4.91 -49.71
C ILE A 206 -18.17 3.94 -50.88
N PRO A 207 -18.54 4.42 -52.09
CA PRO A 207 -18.74 3.56 -53.25
C PRO A 207 -17.48 2.75 -53.54
N LYS A 208 -17.64 1.43 -53.68
CA LYS A 208 -16.55 0.58 -54.16
C LYS A 208 -16.47 0.73 -55.68
N GLU A 209 -15.31 1.11 -56.20
CA GLU A 209 -15.07 1.17 -57.64
C GLU A 209 -15.37 -0.19 -58.29
N ALA A 210 -16.09 -0.17 -59.41
CA ALA A 210 -16.52 -1.34 -60.19
C ALA A 210 -15.40 -1.91 -61.06
#